data_AF-A0A428YK29-F1
#
_entry.id   AF-A0A428YK29-F1
#
_cell.length_a   1.000
_cell.length_b   1.000
_cell.length_c   1.000
_cell.angle_alpha   90.00
_cell.angle_beta   90.00
_cell.angle_gamma   90.00
#
_symmetry.space_group_name_H-M   'P 1'
#
loop_
_entity.id
_entity.type
_entity.pdbx_description
1 polymer ?
#
loop_
_entity_poly.entity_id
_entity_poly.type
_entity_poly.pdbx_seq_one_letter_code
_entity_poly.pdbx_strand_id
1 'polypeptide(L)'
;MSGDQQAASRLIREGLPAAQQSDDQWVLAHYLEMLGWITGAEGQHARAARLLGAAHTVWRSTGMPPSGPRYLAPSHDHCEHVARHALGDEQFTAAFQHGTRLTPDQASETATSQPEPHTSTSRPSS
;
A
#
# COMPACT_ATOMS: atom_id res chain seq x y z
N MET A 1 15.09 -0.22 14.63
CA MET A 1 13.84 -0.88 14.18
C MET A 1 13.59 -0.74 12.67
N SER A 2 14.29 0.12 11.93
CA SER A 2 14.10 0.25 10.46
C SER A 2 14.66 -0.88 9.60
N GLY A 3 15.61 -1.69 10.11
CA GLY A 3 16.25 -2.75 9.33
C GLY A 3 15.30 -3.90 8.96
N ASP A 4 14.52 -4.38 9.93
CA ASP A 4 13.58 -5.49 9.70
C ASP A 4 12.40 -5.07 8.81
N GLN A 5 11.92 -3.83 8.93
CA GLN A 5 10.84 -3.30 8.11
C GLN A 5 11.28 -3.13 6.64
N GLN A 6 12.50 -2.66 6.39
CA GLN A 6 13.04 -2.57 5.03
C GLN A 6 13.30 -3.95 4.41
N ALA A 7 13.82 -4.90 5.19
CA ALA A 7 14.02 -6.27 4.75
C ALA A 7 12.69 -6.95 4.40
N ALA A 8 11.66 -6.79 5.25
CA ALA A 8 10.31 -7.30 4.99
C ALA A 8 9.71 -6.67 3.73
N SER A 9 9.81 -5.34 3.56
CA SER A 9 9.34 -4.63 2.38
C SER A 9 9.97 -5.17 1.10
N ARG A 10 11.30 -5.38 1.12
CA ARG A 10 12.04 -5.91 -0.02
C ARG A 10 11.61 -7.32 -0.39
N LEU A 11 11.50 -8.22 0.59
CA LEU A 11 11.07 -9.59 0.36
C LEU A 11 9.65 -9.67 -0.22
N ILE A 12 8.74 -8.84 0.28
CA ILE A 12 7.36 -8.78 -0.21
C ILE A 12 7.32 -8.26 -1.65
N ARG A 13 8.11 -7.23 -1.98
CA ARG A 13 8.23 -6.71 -3.35
C ARG A 13 8.81 -7.73 -4.32
N GLU A 14 9.81 -8.49 -3.89
CA GLU A 14 10.45 -9.54 -4.71
C GLU A 14 9.51 -10.74 -4.95
N GLY A 15 8.61 -11.05 -4.00
CA GLY A 15 7.61 -12.11 -4.14
C GLY A 15 6.35 -11.74 -4.94
N LEU A 16 6.09 -10.44 -5.13
CA LEU A 16 4.87 -9.94 -5.76
C LEU A 16 4.65 -10.47 -7.19
N PRO A 17 5.66 -10.51 -8.08
CA PRO A 17 5.49 -11.07 -9.43
C PRO A 17 5.17 -12.57 -9.43
N ALA A 18 5.68 -13.33 -8.45
CA ALA A 18 5.38 -14.76 -8.33
C ALA A 18 3.94 -15.00 -7.86
N ALA A 19 3.44 -14.19 -6.93
CA ALA A 19 2.05 -14.23 -6.48
C ALA A 19 1.08 -13.88 -7.62
N GLN A 20 1.40 -12.87 -8.43
CA GLN A 20 0.61 -12.50 -9.61
C GLN A 20 0.53 -13.62 -10.65
N GLN A 21 1.64 -14.31 -10.91
CA GLN A 21 1.68 -15.42 -11.87
C GLN A 21 0.99 -16.69 -11.36
N SER A 22 0.81 -16.82 -10.05
CA SER A 22 0.21 -18.01 -9.43
C SER A 22 -1.33 -17.97 -9.38
N ASP A 23 -1.97 -16.91 -9.90
CA ASP A 23 -3.42 -16.62 -9.75
C ASP A 23 -3.90 -16.66 -8.27
N ASP A 24 -2.95 -16.53 -7.33
CA ASP A 24 -3.21 -16.55 -5.90
C ASP A 24 -3.58 -15.14 -5.44
N GLN A 25 -4.83 -14.79 -5.70
CA GLN A 25 -5.43 -13.52 -5.32
C GLN A 25 -5.37 -13.28 -3.80
N TRP A 26 -5.34 -14.35 -2.99
CA TRP A 26 -5.23 -14.24 -1.54
C TRP A 26 -3.84 -13.72 -1.14
N VAL A 27 -2.78 -14.31 -1.69
CA VAL A 27 -1.40 -13.87 -1.44
C VAL A 27 -1.18 -12.45 -1.97
N LEU A 28 -1.71 -12.13 -3.15
CA LEU A 28 -1.63 -10.78 -3.72
C LEU A 28 -2.27 -9.74 -2.80
N ALA A 29 -3.51 -9.96 -2.35
CA ALA A 29 -4.21 -9.03 -1.45
C ALA A 29 -3.46 -8.84 -0.13
N HIS A 30 -2.92 -9.93 0.42
CA HIS A 30 -2.12 -9.89 1.64
C HIS A 30 -0.83 -9.07 1.48
N TYR A 31 -0.14 -9.19 0.35
CA TYR A 31 1.05 -8.39 0.06
C TYR A 31 0.73 -6.90 -0.14
N LEU A 32 -0.39 -6.58 -0.80
CA LEU A 32 -0.83 -5.20 -0.98
C LEU A 32 -1.16 -4.52 0.36
N GLU A 33 -1.82 -5.22 1.29
CA GLU A 33 -2.06 -4.73 2.66
C GLU A 33 -0.75 -4.39 3.37
N MET A 34 0.18 -5.35 3.43
CA MET A 34 1.45 -5.16 4.13
C MET A 34 2.27 -4.01 3.53
N LEU A 35 2.32 -3.90 2.20
CA LEU A 35 3.00 -2.79 1.53
C LEU A 35 2.30 -1.47 1.79
N GLY A 36 0.97 -1.44 1.86
CA GLY A 36 0.20 -0.26 2.27
C GLY A 36 0.63 0.22 3.66
N TRP A 37 0.73 -0.69 4.63
CA TRP A 37 1.11 -0.35 6.00
C TRP A 37 2.55 0.16 6.11
N ILE A 38 3.49 -0.49 5.43
CA ILE A 38 4.89 -0.07 5.39
C ILE A 38 5.01 1.32 4.76
N THR A 39 4.33 1.53 3.63
CA THR A 39 4.30 2.81 2.91
C THR A 39 3.69 3.93 3.77
N GLY A 40 2.64 3.61 4.53
CA GLY A 40 2.02 4.53 5.47
C GLY A 40 2.95 4.90 6.64
N ALA A 41 3.67 3.92 7.18
CA ALA A 41 4.67 4.14 8.23
C ALA A 41 5.87 4.97 7.73
N GLU A 42 6.18 4.93 6.44
CA GLU A 42 7.18 5.78 5.78
C GLU A 42 6.66 7.19 5.43
N GLY A 43 5.42 7.54 5.82
CA GLY A 43 4.83 8.86 5.59
C GLY A 43 4.23 9.07 4.20
N GLN A 44 4.23 8.05 3.34
CA GLN A 44 3.67 8.11 1.98
C GLN A 44 2.16 7.84 1.99
N HIS A 45 1.40 8.62 2.77
CA HIS A 45 0.00 8.33 3.11
C HIS A 45 -0.94 8.20 1.90
N ALA A 46 -0.79 9.03 0.86
CA ALA A 46 -1.63 8.95 -0.34
C ALA A 46 -1.40 7.64 -1.11
N ARG A 47 -0.17 7.14 -1.08
CA ARG A 47 0.20 5.88 -1.71
C ARG A 47 -0.26 4.68 -0.88
N ALA A 48 -0.15 4.77 0.45
CA ALA A 48 -0.73 3.78 1.35
C ALA A 48 -2.24 3.62 1.09
N ALA A 49 -2.99 4.73 0.97
CA ALA A 49 -4.41 4.69 0.65
C ALA A 49 -4.72 4.00 -0.70
N ARG A 50 -3.90 4.22 -1.74
CA ARG A 50 -4.04 3.51 -3.03
C ARG A 50 -3.81 2.01 -2.88
N LEU A 51 -2.82 1.60 -2.10
CA LEU A 51 -2.53 0.17 -1.86
C LEU A 51 -3.65 -0.51 -1.06
N LEU A 52 -4.20 0.16 -0.04
CA LEU A 52 -5.38 -0.33 0.68
C LEU A 52 -6.59 -0.46 -0.24
N GLY A 53 -6.82 0.50 -1.14
CA GLY A 53 -7.87 0.43 -2.15
C GLY A 53 -7.70 -0.72 -3.14
N ALA A 54 -6.46 -0.99 -3.56
CA ALA A 54 -6.17 -2.15 -4.42
C ALA A 54 -6.41 -3.47 -3.68
N ALA A 55 -5.92 -3.60 -2.44
CA ALA A 55 -6.16 -4.77 -1.60
C ALA A 55 -7.65 -5.03 -1.38
N HIS A 56 -8.44 -3.97 -1.16
CA HIS A 56 -9.90 -4.05 -1.02
C HIS A 56 -10.57 -4.72 -2.22
N THR A 57 -10.18 -4.37 -3.44
CA THR A 57 -10.73 -4.97 -4.66
C THR A 57 -10.39 -6.45 -4.76
N VAL A 58 -9.15 -6.84 -4.43
CA VAL A 58 -8.70 -8.24 -4.50
C VAL A 58 -9.31 -9.08 -3.38
N TRP A 59 -9.45 -8.56 -2.15
CA TRP A 59 -10.17 -9.28 -1.09
C TRP A 59 -11.61 -9.55 -1.47
N ARG A 60 -12.27 -8.59 -2.11
CA ARG A 60 -13.64 -8.76 -2.61
C ARG A 60 -13.74 -9.87 -3.66
N SER A 61 -12.76 -10.00 -4.56
CA SER A 61 -12.79 -11.05 -5.60
C SER A 61 -12.58 -12.45 -5.03
N THR A 62 -11.88 -12.58 -3.90
CA THR A 62 -11.71 -13.86 -3.17
C THR A 62 -12.90 -14.25 -2.29
N GLY A 63 -13.94 -13.43 -2.21
CA GLY A 63 -15.10 -13.65 -1.33
C GLY A 63 -14.86 -13.30 0.14
N MET A 64 -13.70 -12.71 0.46
CA MET A 64 -13.39 -12.20 1.80
C MET A 64 -14.02 -10.82 2.05
N PRO A 65 -14.14 -10.39 3.32
CA PRO A 65 -14.48 -9.02 3.63
C PRO A 65 -13.50 -8.06 2.96
N PRO A 66 -13.94 -6.88 2.48
CA PRO A 66 -13.05 -5.97 1.77
C PRO A 66 -11.92 -5.36 2.61
N SER A 67 -12.03 -5.41 3.95
CA SER A 67 -10.95 -5.09 4.89
C SER A 67 -9.98 -6.27 5.11
N GLY A 68 -10.15 -7.36 4.37
CA GLY A 68 -9.38 -8.58 4.47
C GLY A 68 -9.79 -9.48 5.64
N PRO A 69 -9.00 -10.55 5.88
CA PRO A 69 -9.14 -11.41 7.05
C PRO A 69 -9.11 -10.64 8.38
N ARG A 70 -9.86 -11.12 9.38
CA ARG A 70 -9.99 -10.48 10.71
C ARG A 70 -8.66 -10.19 11.40
N TYR A 71 -7.63 -11.00 11.15
CA TYR A 71 -6.31 -10.79 11.76
C TYR A 71 -5.54 -9.61 11.15
N LEU A 72 -5.91 -9.12 9.95
CA LEU A 72 -5.34 -7.91 9.34
C LEU A 72 -6.04 -6.63 9.79
N ALA A 73 -7.30 -6.73 10.25
CA ALA A 73 -8.14 -5.57 10.57
C ALA A 73 -7.46 -4.52 11.48
N PRO A 74 -6.75 -4.88 12.57
CA PRO A 74 -6.10 -3.87 13.42
C PRO A 74 -5.06 -3.02 12.69
N SER A 75 -4.25 -3.64 11.82
CA SER A 75 -3.21 -2.94 11.06
C SER A 75 -3.81 -2.13 9.91
N HIS A 76 -4.85 -2.67 9.26
CA HIS A 76 -5.61 -1.98 8.23
C HIS A 76 -6.25 -0.69 8.79
N ASP A 77 -7.01 -0.81 9.88
CA ASP A 77 -7.69 0.30 10.54
C ASP A 77 -6.71 1.37 11.01
N HIS A 78 -5.56 0.94 11.57
CA HIS A 78 -4.51 1.88 11.98
C HIS A 78 -3.92 2.64 10.77
N CYS A 79 -3.60 1.94 9.69
CA CYS A 79 -3.05 2.56 8.49
C CYS A 79 -4.06 3.55 7.85
N GLU A 80 -5.34 3.15 7.74
CA GLU A 80 -6.41 4.01 7.26
C GLU A 80 -6.56 5.25 8.15
N HIS A 81 -6.59 5.08 9.47
CA HIS A 81 -6.71 6.19 10.42
C HIS A 81 -5.57 7.20 10.27
N VAL A 82 -4.32 6.72 10.25
CA VAL A 82 -3.13 7.57 10.07
C VAL A 82 -3.17 8.30 8.72
N ALA A 83 -3.54 7.59 7.65
CA ALA A 83 -3.60 8.18 6.32
C ALA A 83 -4.71 9.23 6.20
N ARG A 84 -5.89 8.99 6.77
CA ARG A 84 -6.98 9.99 6.86
C ARG A 84 -6.59 11.20 7.67
N HIS A 85 -5.93 11.01 8.81
CA HIS A 85 -5.46 12.11 9.65
C HIS A 85 -4.44 12.98 8.91
N ALA A 86 -3.53 12.38 8.14
CA ALA A 86 -2.49 13.12 7.42
C ALA A 86 -2.99 13.81 6.13
N LEU A 87 -3.91 13.20 5.39
CA LEU A 87 -4.40 13.71 4.10
C LEU A 87 -5.71 14.50 4.21
N GLY A 88 -6.50 14.26 5.24
CA GLY A 88 -7.92 14.56 5.26
C GLY A 88 -8.76 13.52 4.52
N ASP A 89 -10.04 13.44 4.88
CA ASP A 89 -10.96 12.39 4.41
C ASP A 89 -11.18 12.42 2.90
N GLU A 90 -11.27 13.59 2.28
CA GLU A 90 -11.53 13.72 0.85
C GLU A 90 -10.35 13.20 0.01
N GLN A 91 -9.14 13.63 0.35
CA GLN A 91 -7.91 13.19 -0.32
C GLN A 91 -7.64 11.69 -0.09
N PHE A 92 -7.88 11.20 1.12
CA PHE A 92 -7.82 9.77 1.41
C PHE A 92 -8.82 9.00 0.53
N THR A 93 -10.08 9.43 0.49
CA THR A 93 -11.13 8.77 -0.27
C THR A 93 -10.80 8.75 -1.76
N ALA A 94 -10.33 9.86 -2.32
CA ALA A 94 -9.92 9.93 -3.72
C ALA A 94 -8.74 8.98 -4.03
N ALA A 95 -7.73 8.93 -3.15
CA ALA A 95 -6.59 8.03 -3.30
C ALA A 95 -7.00 6.56 -3.17
N PHE A 96 -7.86 6.23 -2.21
CA PHE A 96 -8.41 4.89 -2.03
C PHE A 96 -9.23 4.45 -3.26
N GLN A 97 -10.14 5.29 -3.74
CA GLN A 97 -10.92 5.03 -4.97
C GLN A 97 -10.06 4.94 -6.24
N HIS A 98 -8.92 5.63 -6.26
CA HIS A 98 -7.94 5.41 -7.32
C HIS A 98 -7.35 4.00 -7.23
N GLY A 99 -6.96 3.58 -6.02
CA GLY A 99 -6.49 2.24 -5.71
C GLY A 99 -7.46 1.13 -6.14
N THR A 100 -8.76 1.28 -5.86
CA THR A 100 -9.77 0.26 -6.19
C THR A 100 -9.95 0.02 -7.69
N ARG A 101 -9.48 0.97 -8.52
CA ARG A 101 -9.53 0.90 -9.99
C ARG A 101 -8.24 0.36 -10.62
N LEU A 102 -7.20 0.11 -9.83
CA LEU A 102 -5.93 -0.42 -10.33
C LEU A 102 -6.10 -1.88 -10.75
N THR A 103 -5.47 -2.25 -11.86
CA THR A 103 -5.26 -3.67 -12.19
C THR A 103 -4.25 -4.28 -11.20
N PRO A 104 -4.20 -5.61 -11.06
CA PRO A 104 -3.15 -6.29 -10.29
C PRO A 104 -1.74 -5.81 -10.63
N ASP A 105 -1.44 -5.60 -11.91
CA ASP A 105 -0.13 -5.12 -12.39
C ASP A 105 0.15 -3.69 -11.92
N GLN A 106 -0.83 -2.81 -12.07
CA GLN A 106 -0.70 -1.42 -11.61
C GLN A 106 -0.61 -1.30 -10.08
N ALA A 107 -1.28 -2.19 -9.35
CA ALA A 107 -1.16 -2.28 -7.90
C ALA A 107 0.27 -2.66 -7.51
N SER A 108 0.88 -3.60 -8.22
CA SER A 108 2.26 -4.04 -8.03
C SER A 108 3.28 -2.94 -8.36
N GLU A 109 3.09 -2.22 -9.46
CA GLU A 109 3.90 -1.03 -9.81
C GLU A 109 3.77 0.07 -8.75
N THR A 110 2.53 0.32 -8.29
CA THR A 110 2.24 1.25 -7.18
C THR A 110 2.89 0.78 -5.89
N ALA A 111 3.15 -0.51 -5.70
CA ALA A 111 3.82 -1.05 -4.51
C ALA A 111 5.36 -0.97 -4.59
N THR A 112 5.91 -0.97 -5.80
CA THR A 112 7.36 -1.08 -6.07
C THR A 112 8.05 0.22 -6.47
N SER A 113 7.30 1.20 -6.98
CA SER A 113 7.85 2.51 -7.34
C SER A 113 8.62 3.11 -6.14
N GLN A 114 9.82 3.66 -6.30
CA GLN A 114 10.43 4.40 -5.19
C GLN A 114 9.72 5.74 -5.01
N PRO A 115 9.80 6.37 -3.82
CA PRO A 115 9.44 7.78 -3.73
C PRO A 115 10.33 8.54 -4.71
N GLU A 116 9.73 9.33 -5.61
CA GLU A 116 10.48 10.35 -6.33
C GLU A 116 11.29 11.15 -5.28
N PRO A 117 12.62 11.24 -5.41
CA PRO A 117 13.41 12.01 -4.47
C PRO A 117 12.90 13.44 -4.54
N HIS A 118 12.37 13.92 -3.41
CA HIS A 118 12.06 15.32 -3.22
C HIS A 118 13.35 16.08 -3.53
N THR A 119 13.41 16.75 -4.67
CA THR A 119 14.45 17.70 -5.00
C THR A 119 14.36 18.82 -3.96
N SER A 120 15.07 18.64 -2.86
CA SER A 120 15.40 19.73 -1.96
C SER A 120 16.34 20.63 -2.73
N THR A 121 15.78 21.66 -3.35
CA THR A 121 16.52 22.79 -3.90
C THR A 121 17.30 23.42 -2.75
N SER A 122 18.53 22.96 -2.55
CA SER A 122 19.50 23.62 -1.70
C SER A 122 19.86 24.94 -2.36
N ARG A 123 19.35 26.04 -1.81
CA ARG A 123 19.74 27.39 -2.18
C ARG A 123 21.16 27.62 -1.65
N PRO A 124 22.15 28.06 -2.46
CA PRO A 124 23.46 28.41 -1.93
C PRO A 124 23.33 29.71 -1.15
N SER A 125 23.67 29.68 0.15
CA SER A 125 23.89 30.89 0.93
C SER A 125 25.34 31.34 0.74
N SER A 126 25.47 32.61 0.37
CA SER A 126 26.71 33.38 0.22
C SER A 126 27.48 33.57 1.52
#